data_AF-A0A8J6XHP7-F1
#
_entry.id   AF-A0A8J6XHP7-F1
#
_cell.length_a   1.000
_cell.length_b   1.000
_cell.length_c   1.000
_cell.angle_alpha   90.00
_cell.angle_beta   90.00
_cell.angle_gamma   90.00
#
_symmetry.space_group_name_H-M   'P 1'
#
loop_
_entity.id
_entity.type
_entity.pdbx_description
1 polymer ?
#
loop_
_entity_poly.entity_id
_entity_poly.type
_entity_poly.pdbx_seq_one_letter_code
_entity_poly.pdbx_strand_id
1 'polypeptide(L)'
;MNTQLVNSLFQVIQSLSPEERDLLEQKMKKPDWRETLDRIEKLRSEINAHRGGKPLDPPVDEIIHQMREERDQQILSACFR
;
A
#
# COMPACT_ATOMS: atom_id res chain seq x y z
N MET A 1 -0.33 19.79 -20.37
CA MET A 1 1.03 19.52 -19.85
C MET A 1 1.82 20.83 -19.90
N ASN A 2 2.39 21.28 -18.78
CA ASN A 2 3.12 22.55 -18.74
C ASN A 2 4.56 22.35 -19.26
N THR A 3 4.75 22.57 -20.55
CA THR A 3 6.02 22.31 -21.26
C THR A 3 7.16 23.24 -20.84
N GLN A 4 6.83 24.47 -20.43
CA GLN A 4 7.82 25.43 -19.94
C GLN A 4 8.45 24.93 -18.63
N LEU A 5 7.62 24.47 -17.69
CA LEU A 5 8.10 23.91 -16.43
C LEU A 5 8.99 22.67 -16.65
N VAL A 6 8.59 21.77 -17.57
CA VAL A 6 9.37 20.56 -17.88
C VAL A 6 10.75 20.93 -18.44
N ASN A 7 10.83 21.90 -19.35
CA ASN A 7 12.09 22.34 -19.94
C ASN A 7 13.01 23.00 -18.90
N SER A 8 12.45 23.81 -17.98
CA SER A 8 13.23 24.40 -16.89
C SER A 8 13.81 23.35 -15.96
N LEU A 9 13.02 22.32 -15.59
CA LEU A 9 13.50 21.22 -14.76
C LEU A 9 14.60 20.41 -15.45
N PHE A 10 14.47 20.16 -16.77
CA PHE A 10 15.50 19.46 -17.54
C PHE A 10 16.84 20.22 -17.53
N GLN A 11 16.82 21.54 -17.70
CA GLN A 11 18.05 22.35 -17.64
C GLN A 11 18.71 22.31 -16.26
N VAL A 12 17.92 22.39 -15.18
CA VAL A 12 18.43 22.30 -13.81
C VAL A 12 19.11 20.95 -13.58
N ILE A 13 18.48 19.85 -14.00
CA ILE A 13 19.05 18.49 -13.87
C ILE A 13 20.37 18.37 -14.64
N GLN A 14 20.46 18.98 -15.84
CA GLN A 14 21.70 18.97 -16.62
C GLN A 14 22.84 19.75 -15.95
N SER A 15 22.55 20.82 -15.22
CA SER A 15 23.57 21.62 -14.53
C SER A 15 24.09 21.02 -13.21
N LEU A 16 23.48 19.95 -12.71
CA LEU A 16 23.89 19.32 -11.44
C LEU A 16 25.28 18.66 -11.56
N SER A 17 26.06 18.74 -10.49
CA SER A 17 27.29 17.98 -10.32
C SER A 17 26.99 16.46 -10.23
N PRO A 18 28.00 15.59 -10.40
CA PRO A 18 27.82 14.14 -10.20
C PRO A 18 27.23 13.80 -8.83
N GLU A 19 27.71 14.45 -7.77
CA GLU A 19 27.25 14.22 -6.39
C GLU A 19 25.80 14.68 -6.19
N GLU A 20 25.42 15.81 -6.80
CA GLU A 20 24.05 16.32 -6.75
C GLU A 20 23.08 15.46 -7.55
N ARG A 21 23.53 14.88 -8.68
CA ARG A 21 22.76 13.90 -9.46
C ARG A 21 22.53 12.62 -8.67
N ASP A 22 23.56 12.09 -8.02
CA ASP A 22 23.43 10.90 -7.17
C ASP A 22 22.44 11.15 -6.01
N LEU A 23 22.49 12.32 -5.39
CA LEU A 23 21.55 12.70 -4.34
C LEU A 23 20.11 12.83 -4.87
N LEU A 24 19.94 13.41 -6.07
CA LEU A 24 18.65 13.53 -6.73
C LEU A 24 18.08 12.15 -7.05
N GLU A 25 18.88 11.24 -7.60
CA GLU A 25 18.47 9.87 -7.90
C GLU A 25 18.06 9.10 -6.64
N GLN A 26 18.81 9.24 -5.55
CA GLN A 26 18.44 8.64 -4.26
C GLN A 26 17.11 9.18 -3.72
N LYS A 27 16.84 10.48 -3.88
CA LYS A 27 15.57 11.11 -3.46
C LYS A 27 14.40 10.76 -4.38
N MET A 28 14.67 10.56 -5.68
CA MET A 28 13.69 10.13 -6.68
C MET A 28 13.41 8.63 -6.64
N LYS A 29 14.24 7.87 -5.92
CA LYS A 29 14.06 6.43 -5.73
C LYS A 29 12.68 6.18 -5.14
N LYS A 30 11.80 5.62 -5.96
CA LYS A 30 10.47 5.21 -5.49
C LYS A 30 10.66 4.14 -4.43
N PRO A 31 9.75 4.06 -3.43
CA PRO A 31 9.71 2.92 -2.52
C PRO A 31 9.81 1.64 -3.35
N ASP A 32 10.75 0.76 -2.98
CA ASP A 32 10.91 -0.48 -3.72
C ASP A 32 9.67 -1.33 -3.44
N TRP A 33 8.80 -1.42 -4.44
CA TRP A 33 7.60 -2.25 -4.37
C TRP A 33 7.97 -3.72 -4.10
N ARG A 34 9.18 -4.15 -4.47
CA ARG A 34 9.71 -5.49 -4.16
C ARG A 34 9.95 -5.65 -2.67
N GLU A 35 10.51 -4.64 -2.00
CA GLU A 35 10.66 -4.68 -0.54
C GLU A 35 9.31 -4.76 0.16
N THR A 36 8.32 -4.04 -0.35
CA THR A 36 6.94 -4.13 0.17
C THR A 36 6.34 -5.51 -0.06
N LEU A 37 6.56 -6.10 -1.23
CA LEU A 37 6.13 -7.46 -1.55
C LEU A 37 6.77 -8.50 -0.63
N ASP A 38 8.09 -8.43 -0.43
CA ASP A 38 8.82 -9.32 0.48
C ASP A 38 8.27 -9.26 1.91
N ARG A 39 7.94 -8.05 2.39
CA ARG A 39 7.30 -7.86 3.70
C ARG A 39 5.92 -8.52 3.77
N ILE A 40 5.11 -8.39 2.71
CA ILE A 40 3.78 -9.02 2.63
C ILE A 40 3.90 -10.55 2.63
N GLU A 41 4.84 -11.11 1.87
CA GLU A 41 5.06 -12.55 1.81
C GLU A 41 5.54 -13.12 3.14
N LYS A 42 6.47 -12.42 3.81
CA LYS A 42 6.94 -12.79 5.15
C LYS A 42 5.77 -12.80 6.15
N LEU A 43 4.97 -11.74 6.18
CA LEU A 43 3.81 -11.65 7.07
C LEU A 43 2.80 -12.77 6.80
N ARG A 44 2.52 -13.06 5.52
CA ARG A 44 1.65 -14.18 5.13
C ARG A 44 2.17 -15.51 5.66
N SER A 45 3.48 -15.74 5.55
CA SER A 45 4.13 -16.96 6.05
C SER A 45 3.98 -17.09 7.56
N GLU A 46 4.23 -16.01 8.31
CA GLU A 46 4.08 -15.96 9.77
C GLU A 46 2.63 -16.26 10.20
N ILE A 47 1.64 -15.66 9.55
CA ILE A 47 0.22 -15.90 9.82
C ILE A 47 -0.14 -17.37 9.54
N ASN A 48 0.32 -17.92 8.42
CA ASN A 48 0.05 -19.31 8.06
C ASN A 48 0.70 -20.30 9.03
N ALA A 49 1.94 -20.03 9.45
CA ALA A 49 2.65 -20.85 10.43
C ALA A 49 1.95 -20.82 11.79
N HIS A 50 1.52 -19.64 12.25
CA HIS A 50 0.77 -19.47 13.49
C HIS A 50 -0.54 -20.28 13.50
N ARG A 51 -1.21 -20.36 12.33
CA ARG A 51 -2.45 -21.13 12.15
C ARG A 51 -2.21 -22.61 11.89
N GLY A 52 -0.96 -23.07 11.84
CA GLY A 52 -0.62 -24.46 11.50
C GLY A 52 -1.12 -24.87 10.11
N GLY A 53 -1.19 -23.93 9.18
CA GLY A 53 -1.74 -24.15 7.83
C GLY A 53 -3.25 -24.37 7.76
N LYS A 54 -3.97 -24.27 8.89
CA LYS A 54 -5.43 -24.43 8.90
C LYS A 54 -6.11 -23.24 8.23
N PRO A 55 -7.25 -23.45 7.52
CA PRO A 55 -8.12 -22.38 7.04
C PRO A 55 -8.58 -21.43 8.15
N LEU A 56 -9.14 -20.28 7.76
CA LEU A 56 -9.73 -19.38 8.75
C LEU A 56 -11.00 -20.07 9.26
N ASP A 57 -11.19 -19.98 10.57
CA ASP A 57 -12.37 -20.51 11.24
C ASP A 57 -12.97 -19.37 12.09
N PRO A 58 -14.11 -18.79 11.68
CA PRO A 58 -14.94 -19.20 10.54
C PRO A 58 -14.31 -18.82 9.18
N PRO A 59 -14.77 -19.41 8.06
CA PRO A 59 -14.35 -19.06 6.70
C PRO A 59 -14.50 -17.56 6.40
N VAL A 60 -13.68 -17.04 5.47
CA VAL A 60 -13.62 -15.59 5.14
C VAL A 60 -14.98 -15.05 4.70
N ASP A 61 -15.72 -15.82 3.91
CA ASP A 61 -17.05 -15.49 3.44
C ASP A 61 -18.05 -15.33 4.59
N GLU A 62 -17.96 -16.19 5.61
CA GLU A 62 -18.80 -16.10 6.80
C GLU A 62 -18.43 -14.89 7.67
N ILE A 63 -17.13 -14.61 7.85
CA ILE A 63 -16.66 -13.38 8.52
C ILE A 63 -17.22 -12.15 7.80
N ILE A 64 -17.10 -12.08 6.48
CA ILE A 64 -17.60 -10.95 5.69
C ILE A 64 -19.12 -10.83 5.81
N HIS A 65 -19.83 -11.95 5.82
CA HIS A 65 -21.28 -11.96 6.00
C HIS A 65 -21.66 -11.38 7.38
N GLN A 66 -21.06 -11.88 8.46
CA GLN A 66 -21.30 -11.39 9.83
C GLN A 66 -21.03 -9.88 9.94
N MET A 67 -19.90 -9.41 9.41
CA MET A 67 -19.57 -7.98 9.42
C MET A 67 -20.61 -7.12 8.67
N ARG A 68 -21.21 -7.64 7.60
CA ARG A 68 -22.26 -6.93 6.85
C ARG A 68 -23.54 -6.87 7.66
N GLU A 69 -23.96 -7.98 8.26
CA GLU A 69 -25.16 -8.01 9.12
C GLU A 69 -25.02 -7.02 10.29
N GLU A 70 -23.87 -7.02 10.97
CA GLU A 70 -23.59 -6.08 12.06
C GLU A 70 -23.68 -4.62 11.60
N ARG A 71 -23.07 -4.30 10.45
CA ARG A 71 -23.11 -2.96 9.87
C ARG A 71 -24.54 -2.56 9.49
N ASP A 72 -25.30 -3.46 8.89
CA ASP A 72 -26.66 -3.18 8.45
C ASP A 72 -27.57 -2.93 9.67
N GLN A 73 -27.40 -3.68 10.75
CA GLN A 73 -28.07 -3.41 12.03
C GLN A 73 -27.69 -2.03 12.60
N GLN A 74 -26.41 -1.65 12.56
CA GLN A 74 -25.97 -0.33 13.01
C GLN A 74 -26.63 0.78 12.18
N ILE A 75 -26.68 0.64 10.85
CA ILE A 75 -27.33 1.60 9.95
C ILE A 75 -28.82 1.71 10.27
N LEU A 76 -29.54 0.58 10.36
CA LEU A 76 -30.97 0.56 10.70
C LEU A 76 -31.23 1.23 12.05
N SER A 77 -30.42 0.92 13.06
CA SER A 77 -30.54 1.53 14.40
C SER A 77 -30.29 3.03 14.41
N ALA A 78 -29.46 3.54 13.50
CA ALA A 78 -29.18 4.97 13.37
C ALA A 78 -30.26 5.71 12.55
N CYS A 79 -30.87 5.05 11.57
CA CYS A 79 -31.89 5.65 10.71
C CYS A 79 -33.27 5.77 11.38
N PHE A 80 -33.59 4.89 12.34
CA PHE A 80 -34.87 4.87 13.04
C PHE A 80 -34.74 5.26 14.52
N ARG A 81 -33.79 6.16 14.82
CA ARG A 81 -33.61 6.81 16.12
C ARG A 81 -34.35 8.13 16.20
#